data_AF-A0A532TAK4-F1
#
_entry.id   AF-A0A532TAK4-F1
#
_cell.length_a   1.000
_cell.length_b   1.000
_cell.length_c   1.000
_cell.angle_alpha   90.00
_cell.angle_beta   90.00
_cell.angle_gamma   90.00
#
_symmetry.space_group_name_H-M   'P 1'
#
loop_
_entity.id
_entity.type
_entity.pdbx_description
1 polymer ?
#
loop_
_entity_poly.entity_id
_entity_poly.type
_entity_poly.pdbx_seq_one_letter_code
_entity_poly.pdbx_strand_id
1 'polypeptide(L)'
;MVKYDKKTLEMMIEGKLSWEELRLIISGRKDADRFEKILEILQERVSWPEKIILPLHEHLYIVLKENNRIVKCDCGFEFGNYNENWKTKCRVRVRDTFETIEELYLKDMGSDPTWQELREYLCPGCFTLLDVEAVPPGYPTTFNFLPDIDTFYEKWLGKQAPDK
;
A
#
# COMPACT_ATOMS: atom_id res chain seq x y z
N MET A 1 2.95 -23.47 -16.86
CA MET A 1 2.88 -22.09 -16.32
C MET A 1 4.06 -21.96 -15.37
N VAL A 2 4.87 -20.91 -15.47
CA VAL A 2 5.99 -20.71 -14.52
C VAL A 2 5.37 -20.52 -13.14
N LYS A 3 5.94 -21.17 -12.13
CA LYS A 3 5.54 -21.04 -10.73
C LYS A 3 6.78 -20.73 -9.93
N TYR A 4 6.71 -19.68 -9.12
CA TYR A 4 7.74 -19.35 -8.15
C TYR A 4 7.33 -19.91 -6.79
N ASP A 5 8.30 -20.44 -6.06
CA ASP A 5 8.07 -20.85 -4.67
C ASP A 5 7.89 -19.62 -3.77
N LYS A 6 7.34 -19.85 -2.57
CA LYS A 6 7.07 -18.80 -1.59
C LYS A 6 8.33 -18.03 -1.18
N LYS A 7 9.47 -18.72 -1.05
CA LYS A 7 10.74 -18.11 -0.64
C LYS A 7 11.27 -17.13 -1.68
N THR A 8 11.14 -17.46 -2.96
CA THR A 8 11.51 -16.56 -4.06
C THR A 8 10.64 -15.30 -4.05
N LEU A 9 9.33 -15.45 -3.81
CA LEU A 9 8.41 -14.31 -3.72
C LEU A 9 8.65 -13.45 -2.48
N GLU A 10 9.03 -14.07 -1.37
CA GLU A 10 9.45 -13.37 -0.15
C GLU A 10 10.71 -12.53 -0.42
N MET A 11 11.74 -13.13 -1.03
CA MET A 11 12.95 -12.42 -1.44
C MET A 11 12.64 -11.29 -2.44
N MET A 12 11.64 -11.47 -3.31
CA MET A 12 11.18 -10.43 -4.23
C MET A 12 10.60 -9.24 -3.48
N ILE A 13 9.71 -9.47 -2.51
CA ILE A 13 9.12 -8.42 -1.67
C ILE A 13 10.21 -7.67 -0.90
N GLU A 14 11.22 -8.39 -0.41
CA GLU A 14 12.33 -7.81 0.36
C GLU A 14 13.41 -7.14 -0.49
N GLY A 15 13.27 -7.16 -1.82
CA GLY A 15 14.29 -6.60 -2.73
C GLY A 15 15.62 -7.35 -2.70
N LYS A 16 15.61 -8.65 -2.36
CA LYS A 16 16.81 -9.50 -2.19
C LYS A 16 17.12 -10.41 -3.38
N LEU A 17 16.29 -10.40 -4.42
CA LEU A 17 16.57 -11.17 -5.65
C LEU A 17 17.74 -10.54 -6.43
N SER A 18 18.54 -11.39 -7.08
CA SER A 18 19.50 -10.92 -8.06
C SER A 18 18.77 -10.34 -9.29
N TRP A 19 19.51 -9.57 -10.09
CA TRP A 19 18.97 -9.07 -11.36
C TRP A 19 18.57 -10.23 -12.29
N GLU A 20 19.36 -11.29 -12.33
CA GLU A 20 19.10 -12.49 -13.15
C GLU A 20 17.79 -13.17 -12.75
N GLU A 21 17.52 -13.30 -11.45
CA GLU A 21 16.29 -13.89 -10.91
C GLU A 21 15.07 -12.98 -11.17
N LEU A 22 15.19 -11.69 -10.84
CA LEU A 22 14.11 -10.72 -10.98
C LEU A 22 13.70 -10.53 -12.46
N ARG A 23 14.68 -10.49 -13.37
CA ARG A 23 14.42 -10.34 -14.82
C ARG A 23 13.53 -11.45 -15.36
N LEU A 24 13.65 -12.68 -14.85
CA LEU A 24 12.80 -13.80 -15.27
C LEU A 24 11.35 -13.57 -14.84
N ILE A 25 11.11 -13.02 -13.65
CA ILE A 25 9.77 -12.67 -13.16
C ILE A 25 9.15 -11.55 -14.01
N ILE A 26 9.94 -10.52 -14.34
CA ILE A 26 9.49 -9.36 -15.11
C ILE A 26 9.07 -9.78 -16.53
N SER A 27 9.97 -10.46 -17.24
CA SER A 27 9.81 -10.80 -18.66
C SER A 27 9.01 -12.08 -18.92
N GLY A 28 8.84 -12.93 -17.91
CA GLY A 28 8.08 -14.16 -17.99
C GLY A 28 6.56 -13.97 -17.95
N ARG A 29 5.84 -15.06 -18.28
CA ARG A 29 4.39 -15.14 -18.01
C ARG A 29 4.16 -15.15 -16.49
N LYS A 30 3.14 -14.43 -16.05
CA LYS A 30 2.77 -14.35 -14.62
C LYS A 30 2.19 -15.68 -14.13
N ASP A 31 2.57 -16.04 -12.93
CA ASP A 31 2.06 -17.17 -12.17
C ASP A 31 0.67 -16.84 -11.63
N ALA A 32 -0.33 -17.66 -11.98
CA ALA A 32 -1.72 -17.44 -11.60
C ALA A 32 -1.95 -17.52 -10.08
N ASP A 33 -1.08 -18.21 -9.35
CA ASP A 33 -1.13 -18.37 -7.88
C ASP A 33 -0.33 -17.29 -7.13
N ARG A 34 0.17 -16.25 -7.83
CA ARG A 34 0.97 -15.16 -7.23
C ARG A 34 0.23 -14.48 -6.09
N PHE A 35 -1.01 -14.07 -6.34
CA PHE A 35 -1.78 -13.26 -5.41
C PHE A 35 -1.95 -13.97 -4.06
N GLU A 36 -2.27 -15.26 -4.07
CA GLU A 36 -2.46 -16.05 -2.87
C GLU A 36 -1.19 -16.21 -2.04
N LYS A 37 -0.07 -16.50 -2.70
CA LYS A 37 1.22 -16.62 -2.02
C LYS A 37 1.65 -15.29 -1.40
N ILE A 38 1.38 -14.17 -2.08
CA ILE A 38 1.66 -12.84 -1.53
C ILE A 38 0.78 -12.57 -0.31
N LEU A 39 -0.51 -12.90 -0.35
CA LEU A 39 -1.38 -12.79 0.83
C LEU A 39 -0.87 -13.63 2.00
N GLU A 40 -0.44 -14.87 1.74
CA GLU A 40 0.12 -15.76 2.77
C GLU A 40 1.38 -15.15 3.41
N ILE A 41 2.33 -14.69 2.60
CA ILE A 41 3.56 -14.05 3.09
C ILE A 41 3.25 -12.79 3.92
N LEU A 42 2.32 -11.95 3.45
CA LEU A 42 1.96 -10.72 4.16
C LEU A 42 1.20 -11.01 5.47
N GLN A 43 0.33 -12.02 5.48
CA GLN A 43 -0.42 -12.41 6.66
C GLN A 43 0.51 -12.93 7.77
N GLU A 44 1.61 -13.60 7.41
CA GLU A 44 2.63 -14.06 8.38
C GLU A 44 3.45 -12.93 9.00
N ARG A 45 3.47 -11.74 8.40
CA ARG A 45 4.25 -10.58 8.87
C ARG A 45 3.51 -9.70 9.87
N VAL A 46 2.19 -9.81 9.92
CA VAL A 46 1.35 -8.99 10.79
C VAL A 46 1.06 -9.71 12.11
N SER A 47 0.93 -8.94 13.19
CA SER A 47 0.70 -9.48 14.55
C SER A 47 -0.78 -9.70 14.89
N TRP A 48 -1.68 -9.29 14.00
CA TRP A 48 -3.13 -9.32 14.21
C TRP A 48 -3.82 -10.40 13.36
N PRO A 49 -4.97 -10.93 13.82
CA PRO A 49 -5.57 -12.14 13.26
C PRO A 49 -6.53 -11.90 12.08
N GLU A 50 -6.92 -10.66 11.80
CA GLU A 50 -7.84 -10.37 10.69
C GLU A 50 -7.25 -10.83 9.35
N LYS A 51 -8.10 -11.34 8.47
CA LYS A 51 -7.65 -11.86 7.18
C LYS A 51 -7.39 -10.71 6.21
N ILE A 52 -6.18 -10.62 5.66
CA ILE A 52 -5.85 -9.73 4.55
C ILE A 52 -6.63 -10.18 3.32
N ILE A 53 -7.39 -9.27 2.72
CA ILE A 53 -8.14 -9.53 1.49
C ILE A 53 -7.52 -8.81 0.29
N LEU A 54 -6.84 -7.70 0.50
CA LEU A 54 -6.13 -6.98 -0.56
C LEU A 54 -5.04 -6.08 0.05
N PRO A 55 -3.76 -6.22 -0.35
CA PRO A 55 -2.75 -5.20 -0.03
C PRO A 55 -3.00 -3.95 -0.87
N LEU A 56 -3.03 -2.78 -0.23
CA LEU A 56 -3.25 -1.48 -0.89
C LEU A 56 -1.94 -0.78 -1.24
N HIS A 57 -1.06 -0.69 -0.25
CA HIS A 57 0.24 -0.04 -0.31
C HIS A 57 1.20 -0.78 0.62
N GLU A 58 2.46 -0.36 0.61
CA GLU A 58 3.38 -0.76 1.68
C GLU A 58 2.79 -0.33 3.03
N HIS A 59 2.74 -1.26 3.99
CA HIS A 59 2.18 -1.08 5.32
C HIS A 59 0.65 -0.87 5.43
N LEU A 60 -0.13 -1.05 4.35
CA LEU A 60 -1.57 -0.81 4.30
C LEU A 60 -2.34 -1.95 3.63
N TYR A 61 -3.34 -2.47 4.32
CA TYR A 61 -4.15 -3.60 3.86
C TYR A 61 -5.63 -3.31 3.98
N ILE A 62 -6.43 -3.87 3.08
CA ILE A 62 -7.84 -4.15 3.35
C ILE A 62 -7.91 -5.52 4.03
N VAL A 63 -8.62 -5.57 5.14
CA VAL A 63 -8.80 -6.78 5.96
C VAL A 63 -10.28 -7.04 6.22
N LEU A 64 -10.61 -8.29 6.53
CA LEU A 64 -11.95 -8.68 6.96
C LEU A 64 -12.04 -8.69 8.49
N LYS A 65 -12.87 -7.82 9.05
CA LYS A 65 -13.18 -7.72 10.48
C LYS A 65 -14.68 -7.80 10.69
N GLU A 66 -15.16 -8.84 11.37
CA GLU A 66 -16.59 -8.99 11.71
C GLU A 66 -17.54 -8.78 10.51
N ASN A 67 -17.23 -9.43 9.37
CA ASN A 67 -17.92 -9.28 8.07
C ASN A 67 -17.85 -7.89 7.43
N ASN A 68 -17.01 -6.99 7.93
CA ASN A 68 -16.76 -5.68 7.33
C ASN A 68 -15.35 -5.63 6.73
N ARG A 69 -15.23 -4.93 5.60
CA ARG A 69 -13.94 -4.65 4.94
C ARG A 69 -13.42 -3.31 5.44
N ILE A 70 -12.26 -3.33 6.11
CA ILE A 70 -11.65 -2.12 6.66
C ILE A 70 -10.20 -1.99 6.23
N VAL A 71 -9.68 -0.77 6.23
CA VAL A 71 -8.27 -0.48 6.00
C VAL A 71 -7.50 -0.52 7.31
N LYS A 72 -6.37 -1.23 7.34
CA LYS A 72 -5.55 -1.47 8.54
C LYS A 72 -4.06 -1.36 8.22
N CYS A 73 -3.29 -0.79 9.15
CA CYS A 73 -1.82 -0.73 9.08
C CYS A 73 -1.19 -1.99 9.68
N ASP A 74 0.07 -2.29 9.35
CA ASP A 74 0.92 -3.30 9.99
C ASP A 74 0.82 -3.28 11.51
N CYS A 75 0.89 -2.08 12.11
CA CYS A 75 0.84 -1.90 13.56
C CYS A 75 -0.54 -2.18 14.18
N GLY A 76 -1.54 -2.45 13.35
CA GLY A 76 -2.92 -2.73 13.76
C GLY A 76 -3.83 -1.50 13.86
N PHE A 77 -3.36 -0.29 13.53
CA PHE A 77 -4.24 0.89 13.49
C PHE A 77 -5.30 0.75 12.39
N GLU A 78 -6.55 1.03 12.73
CA GLU A 78 -7.70 0.87 11.84
C GLU A 78 -8.16 2.22 11.28
N PHE A 79 -8.19 2.35 9.96
CA PHE A 79 -8.69 3.54 9.25
C PHE A 79 -10.17 3.40 8.89
N GLY A 80 -10.86 2.34 9.33
CA GLY A 80 -12.29 2.15 9.06
C GLY A 80 -12.59 1.68 7.63
N ASN A 81 -13.77 2.00 7.11
CA ASN A 81 -14.31 1.41 5.88
C ASN A 81 -13.40 1.63 4.65
N TYR A 82 -13.19 0.58 3.86
CA TYR A 82 -12.35 0.65 2.65
C TYR A 82 -12.89 1.53 1.52
N ASN A 83 -14.19 1.85 1.55
CA ASN A 83 -14.81 2.76 0.59
C ASN A 83 -14.57 4.24 0.92
N GLU A 84 -13.98 4.53 2.09
CA GLU A 84 -13.58 5.87 2.49
C GLU A 84 -12.08 6.07 2.24
N ASN A 85 -11.69 7.30 1.90
CA ASN A 85 -10.28 7.62 1.74
C ASN A 85 -9.56 7.57 3.09
N TRP A 86 -8.73 6.54 3.29
CA TRP A 86 -7.97 6.28 4.52
C TRP A 86 -7.11 7.48 4.95
N LYS A 87 -6.66 8.30 4.00
CA LYS A 87 -5.89 9.53 4.26
C LYS A 87 -6.61 10.54 5.15
N THR A 88 -7.95 10.54 5.15
CA THR A 88 -8.77 11.41 6.02
C THR A 88 -8.61 11.10 7.51
N LYS A 89 -8.02 9.94 7.84
CA LYS A 89 -7.76 9.47 9.20
C LYS A 89 -6.27 9.38 9.51
N CYS A 90 -5.41 9.86 8.62
CA CYS A 90 -3.97 9.98 8.87
C CYS A 90 -3.61 11.21 9.69
N ARG A 91 -2.41 11.19 10.27
CA ARG A 91 -1.72 12.43 10.64
C ARG A 91 -1.04 12.97 9.39
N VAL A 92 -1.15 14.27 9.13
CA VAL A 92 -0.57 14.87 7.93
C VAL A 92 0.49 15.89 8.35
N ARG A 93 1.71 15.74 7.82
CA ARG A 93 2.74 16.80 7.86
C ARG A 93 2.79 17.44 6.49
N VAL A 94 2.53 18.74 6.44
CA VAL A 94 2.64 19.54 5.22
C VAL A 94 3.97 20.29 5.25
N ARG A 95 4.73 20.20 4.16
CA ARG A 95 5.93 21.00 3.91
C ARG A 95 5.58 22.04 2.85
N ASP A 96 5.32 23.24 3.32
CA ASP A 96 4.82 24.40 2.59
C ASP A 96 5.74 25.62 2.76
N THR A 97 6.99 25.39 3.19
CA THR A 97 8.02 26.42 3.31
C THR A 97 9.34 25.92 2.75
N PHE A 98 10.19 26.85 2.30
CA PHE A 98 11.56 26.50 1.87
C PHE A 98 12.34 25.79 2.98
N GLU A 99 12.23 26.23 4.24
CA GLU A 99 12.89 25.60 5.38
C GLU A 99 12.52 24.11 5.53
N THR A 100 11.23 23.79 5.47
CA THR A 100 10.76 22.41 5.64
C THR A 100 11.03 21.53 4.42
N ILE A 101 11.10 22.11 3.21
CA ILE A 101 11.46 21.41 1.98
C ILE A 101 12.98 21.13 1.93
N GLU A 102 13.80 22.07 2.40
CA GLU A 102 15.26 21.95 2.44
C GLU A 102 15.75 20.95 3.51
N GLU A 103 14.88 20.48 4.41
CA GLU A 103 15.17 19.29 5.23
C GLU A 103 15.36 18.01 4.39
N LEU A 104 14.72 17.93 3.21
CA LEU A 104 14.73 16.76 2.33
C LEU A 104 15.59 16.98 1.07
N TYR A 105 15.58 18.20 0.55
CA TYR A 105 16.24 18.55 -0.70
C TYR A 105 17.36 19.56 -0.46
N LEU A 106 18.41 19.52 -1.29
CA LEU A 106 19.35 20.63 -1.32
C LEU A 106 18.64 21.90 -1.78
N LYS A 107 19.15 23.05 -1.34
CA LYS A 107 18.68 24.36 -1.78
C LYS A 107 18.58 24.41 -3.31
N ASP A 108 17.49 25.00 -3.80
CA ASP A 108 17.13 25.12 -5.23
C ASP A 108 16.86 23.79 -5.97
N MET A 109 16.89 22.63 -5.29
CA MET A 109 16.53 21.31 -5.85
C MET A 109 15.16 20.78 -5.38
N GLY A 110 14.51 21.48 -4.46
CA GLY A 110 13.16 21.16 -3.97
C GLY A 110 12.05 21.88 -4.74
N SER A 111 10.80 21.65 -4.32
CA SER A 111 9.65 22.39 -4.85
C SER A 111 9.61 23.84 -4.33
N ASP A 112 9.13 24.76 -5.16
CA ASP A 112 8.74 26.09 -4.67
C ASP A 112 7.41 25.97 -3.90
N PRO A 113 7.36 26.33 -2.61
CA PRO A 113 6.18 26.14 -1.76
C PRO A 113 4.95 26.94 -2.23
N THR A 114 5.14 27.98 -3.04
CA THR A 114 4.02 28.73 -3.63
C THR A 114 3.35 27.99 -4.79
N TRP A 115 4.03 27.00 -5.37
CA TRP A 115 3.54 26.19 -6.49
C TRP A 115 3.13 24.78 -6.07
N GLN A 116 3.86 24.18 -5.13
CA GLN A 116 3.66 22.79 -4.73
C GLN A 116 4.05 22.56 -3.26
N GLU A 117 3.15 21.95 -2.53
CA GLU A 117 3.35 21.46 -1.16
C GLU A 117 3.65 19.95 -1.19
N LEU A 118 4.45 19.48 -0.24
CA LEU A 118 4.59 18.04 0.03
C LEU A 118 3.75 17.67 1.25
N ARG A 119 2.89 16.67 1.12
CA ARG A 119 2.00 16.21 2.19
C ARG A 119 2.34 14.77 2.53
N GLU A 120 2.91 14.58 3.71
CA GLU A 120 3.30 13.29 4.26
C GLU A 120 2.15 12.73 5.10
N TYR A 121 1.57 11.61 4.66
CA TYR A 121 0.47 10.93 5.35
C TYR A 121 1.04 9.82 6.24
N LEU A 122 0.90 10.01 7.56
CA LEU A 122 1.49 9.15 8.58
C LEU A 122 0.42 8.31 9.28
N CYS A 123 0.75 7.05 9.57
CA CYS A 123 -0.08 6.21 10.43
C CYS A 123 -0.21 6.84 11.84
N PRO A 124 -1.41 7.05 12.38
CA PRO A 124 -1.57 7.61 13.73
C PRO A 124 -1.04 6.71 14.86
N GLY A 125 -0.93 5.41 14.61
CA GLY A 125 -0.48 4.42 15.61
C GLY A 125 1.05 4.31 15.72
N CYS A 126 1.75 4.21 14.58
CA CYS A 126 3.19 3.94 14.55
C CYS A 126 4.03 4.98 13.79
N PHE A 127 3.41 6.02 13.24
CA PHE A 127 4.07 7.06 12.43
C PHE A 127 4.80 6.58 11.17
N THR A 128 4.52 5.37 10.70
CA THR A 128 4.95 4.93 9.37
C THR A 128 4.44 5.92 8.32
N LEU A 129 5.31 6.35 7.41
CA LEU A 129 4.96 7.15 6.24
C LEU A 129 4.25 6.26 5.22
N LEU A 130 2.95 6.50 5.02
CA LEU A 130 2.06 5.66 4.22
C LEU A 130 1.94 6.14 2.77
N ASP A 131 1.95 7.45 2.56
CA ASP A 131 1.95 8.06 1.23
C ASP A 131 2.50 9.49 1.29
N VAL A 132 2.94 10.00 0.14
CA VAL A 132 3.37 11.39 -0.04
C VAL A 132 2.68 11.97 -1.26
N GLU A 133 1.92 13.04 -1.06
CA GLU A 133 1.37 13.84 -2.17
C GLU A 133 2.25 15.05 -2.43
N ALA A 134 2.52 15.34 -3.70
CA ALA A 134 3.21 16.55 -4.13
C ALA A 134 2.26 17.35 -5.03
N VAL A 135 1.48 18.25 -4.44
CA VAL A 135 0.33 18.89 -5.10
C VAL A 135 0.30 20.40 -4.85
N PRO A 136 -0.38 21.20 -5.71
CA PRO A 136 -0.54 22.62 -5.45
C PRO A 136 -1.28 22.94 -4.14
N PRO A 137 -1.06 24.13 -3.56
CA PRO A 137 -1.84 24.60 -2.42
C PRO A 137 -3.35 24.53 -2.67
N GLY A 138 -4.09 24.04 -1.67
CA GLY A 138 -5.55 23.89 -1.74
C GLY A 138 -6.07 22.69 -2.56
N TYR A 139 -5.19 21.89 -3.18
CA TYR A 139 -5.61 20.69 -3.90
C TYR A 139 -6.31 19.68 -2.96
N PRO A 140 -7.42 19.02 -3.35
CA PRO A 140 -8.06 18.02 -2.50
C PRO A 140 -7.18 16.80 -2.22
N THR A 141 -7.36 16.16 -1.07
CA THR A 141 -6.71 14.87 -0.78
C THR A 141 -7.12 13.81 -1.81
N THR A 142 -6.14 13.16 -2.44
CA THR A 142 -6.39 12.19 -3.51
C THR A 142 -6.84 10.86 -2.91
N PHE A 143 -7.93 10.29 -3.42
CA PHE A 143 -8.29 8.91 -3.11
C PHE A 143 -7.70 7.98 -4.17
N ASN A 144 -6.52 7.43 -3.89
CA ASN A 144 -5.70 6.76 -4.90
C ASN A 144 -6.38 5.55 -5.54
N PHE A 145 -7.12 4.77 -4.75
CA PHE A 145 -7.66 3.49 -5.21
C PHE A 145 -8.91 3.06 -4.45
N LEU A 146 -9.96 2.76 -5.21
CA LEU A 146 -11.20 2.14 -4.74
C LEU A 146 -11.43 0.83 -5.52
N PRO A 147 -11.00 -0.33 -4.99
CA PRO A 147 -11.04 -1.60 -5.71
C PRO A 147 -12.43 -2.24 -5.77
N ASP A 148 -12.77 -2.82 -6.92
CA ASP A 148 -13.86 -3.81 -7.04
C ASP A 148 -13.33 -5.20 -6.64
N ILE A 149 -13.32 -5.44 -5.32
CA ILE A 149 -12.81 -6.69 -4.73
C ILE A 149 -13.67 -7.88 -5.15
N ASP A 150 -14.97 -7.71 -5.27
CA ASP A 150 -15.90 -8.80 -5.62
C ASP A 150 -15.60 -9.31 -7.02
N THR A 151 -15.54 -8.42 -8.01
CA THR A 151 -15.21 -8.80 -9.39
C THR A 151 -13.82 -9.43 -9.47
N PHE A 152 -12.84 -8.87 -8.76
CA PHE A 152 -11.48 -9.41 -8.74
C PHE A 152 -11.46 -10.86 -8.25
N TYR A 153 -12.09 -11.15 -7.11
CA TYR A 153 -12.16 -12.51 -6.57
C TYR A 153 -13.02 -13.43 -7.44
N GLU A 154 -14.27 -13.06 -7.71
CA GLU A 154 -15.26 -13.95 -8.32
C GLU A 154 -14.99 -14.20 -9.81
N LYS A 155 -14.65 -13.15 -10.57
CA LYS A 155 -14.53 -13.24 -12.02
C LYS A 155 -13.10 -13.47 -12.50
N TRP A 156 -12.10 -12.94 -11.80
CA TRP A 156 -10.71 -13.04 -12.26
C TRP A 156 -9.95 -14.17 -11.58
N LEU A 157 -10.10 -14.31 -10.27
CA LEU A 157 -9.48 -15.41 -9.51
C LEU A 157 -10.34 -16.68 -9.52
N GLY A 158 -11.63 -16.58 -9.81
CA GLY A 158 -12.56 -17.71 -9.76
C GLY A 158 -12.80 -18.21 -8.33
N LYS A 159 -12.76 -17.30 -7.35
CA LYS A 159 -12.88 -17.58 -5.91
C LYS A 159 -14.01 -16.76 -5.30
N GLN A 160 -14.62 -17.30 -4.26
CA GLN A 160 -15.59 -16.55 -3.46
C GLN A 160 -14.89 -15.40 -2.73
N ALA A 161 -15.52 -14.22 -2.72
CA ALA A 161 -15.03 -13.09 -1.94
C ALA A 161 -15.04 -13.47 -0.44
N PRO A 162 -14.02 -13.09 0.36
CA PRO A 162 -13.84 -13.61 1.72
C PRO A 162 -14.98 -13.37 2.73
N ASP A 163 -15.91 -12.48 2.43
CA ASP A 163 -17.03 -12.02 3.25
C ASP A 163 -18.41 -12.47 2.74
N LYS A 164 -18.45 -13.28 1.67
CA LYS A 164 -19.66 -13.89 1.12
C LYS A 164 -19.66 -15.39 1.34
#